data_AF-A0A1J4JLL2-F1
#
_entry.id   AF-A0A1J4JLL2-F1
#
_cell.length_a   1.000
_cell.length_b   1.000
_cell.length_c   1.000
_cell.angle_alpha   90.00
_cell.angle_beta   90.00
_cell.angle_gamma   90.00
#
_symmetry.space_group_name_H-M   'P 1'
#
loop_
_entity.id
_entity.type
_entity.pdbx_description
1 polymer ?
#
loop_
_entity_poly.entity_id
_entity_poly.type
_entity_poly.pdbx_seq_one_letter_code
_entity_poly.pdbx_strand_id
1 'polypeptide(L)'
;MSDQISEVPFFLQNLKAITFPMTEQIDSLDSHFYVVLDEFGTLSAIDPNSFDNSSVDNWISDDTSKTCLLCGSTFTMTRRRHHCRYCGLLFCGGCTDNRTMVGNSICRVCDSCAVILIPPTSSSKYTGLKKWCDINNCSQIFEESQKNAGIHFLVAQLSSESTDSHFNSIRTLYKLLPCHAPALISSEVPLALLKHSVECESCRSTSLSLDLFATLYNTDPAGCKISLNDFKVDLQKLFESESIEMKRSAAKFAYTLATAINADIPNIKTYLSEIKDKWVVAFLLAALSKKTKIEIPTEELVPLVLDLIRKDNKEVVTTASKYFGSIILCKLSNDPQGANILSKSDLQSLIDILFANSPKNQNDKRPETEVALNLSQVLLNVWKTIVDNYSSNPENSNSGERAILFSQVLMPLFEVIGITNDEKGDCPLGKVQMLFFEIIKLMATFDDLKQSVKSEQMLSILTEFAQGEDEFAQEAANTLEFLTKE
;
A
#
# COMPACT_ATOMS: atom_id res chain seq x y z
N MET A 1 54.60 28.27 27.82
CA MET A 1 55.09 27.10 27.07
C MET A 1 54.06 26.01 27.20
N SER A 2 53.48 25.62 26.06
CA SER A 2 53.04 24.27 25.68
C SER A 2 52.49 23.32 26.77
N ASP A 3 51.23 22.91 26.55
CA ASP A 3 50.72 21.53 26.48
C ASP A 3 51.16 20.50 27.52
N GLN A 4 50.19 19.82 28.16
CA GLN A 4 49.77 18.50 27.66
C GLN A 4 48.41 18.04 28.21
N ILE A 5 47.75 17.26 27.36
CA ILE A 5 46.36 16.78 27.33
C ILE A 5 46.29 15.32 27.81
N SER A 6 45.18 14.94 28.44
CA SER A 6 44.48 13.64 28.25
C SER A 6 43.02 13.76 28.74
N GLU A 7 41.96 13.21 28.15
CA GLU A 7 41.60 12.64 26.84
C GLU A 7 40.05 12.61 26.78
N VAL A 8 39.43 12.89 25.63
CA VAL A 8 37.97 12.84 25.37
C VAL A 8 37.72 11.93 24.14
N PRO A 9 36.63 11.13 24.08
CA PRO A 9 36.41 10.16 23.01
C PRO A 9 36.28 10.75 21.60
N PHE A 10 36.80 9.99 20.63
CA PHE A 10 37.11 10.32 19.23
C PHE A 10 35.95 10.80 18.31
N PHE A 11 34.68 10.81 18.75
CA PHE A 11 33.55 11.06 17.84
C PHE A 11 33.03 12.52 17.79
N LEU A 12 33.55 13.42 18.62
CA LEU A 12 33.02 14.80 18.76
C LEU A 12 33.91 15.92 18.19
N GLN A 13 35.07 15.62 17.59
CA GLN A 13 36.06 16.66 17.24
C GLN A 13 35.85 17.39 15.90
N ASN A 14 34.83 17.08 15.09
CA ASN A 14 34.71 17.65 13.73
C ASN A 14 33.43 18.43 13.41
N LEU A 15 32.72 18.97 14.39
CA LEU A 15 31.69 19.99 14.12
C LEU A 15 32.15 21.36 14.61
N LYS A 16 32.69 22.17 13.68
CA LYS A 16 32.87 23.60 13.91
C LYS A 16 31.49 24.27 13.89
N ALA A 17 31.14 24.87 15.03
CA ALA A 17 29.99 25.76 15.16
C ALA A 17 30.11 26.93 14.17
N ILE A 18 29.09 27.13 13.34
CA ILE A 18 28.90 28.36 12.58
C ILE A 18 27.81 29.14 13.31
N THR A 19 28.20 30.25 13.94
CA THR A 19 27.30 31.26 14.46
C THR A 19 26.79 32.15 13.32
N PHE A 20 25.48 32.37 13.24
CA PHE A 20 24.89 33.40 12.38
C PHE A 20 24.28 34.53 13.22
N PRO A 21 24.45 35.79 12.82
CA PRO A 21 23.87 36.93 13.52
C PRO A 21 22.36 37.02 13.27
N MET A 22 21.60 37.27 14.33
CA MET A 22 20.20 37.65 14.27
C MET A 22 20.08 39.08 13.72
N THR A 23 19.70 39.24 12.46
CA THR A 23 18.98 40.42 11.94
C THR A 23 18.46 40.09 10.54
N GLU A 24 17.16 39.83 10.41
CA GLU A 24 16.25 40.45 9.43
C GLU A 24 14.86 39.81 9.52
N GLN A 25 13.84 40.65 9.35
CA GLN A 25 12.43 40.33 9.51
C GLN A 25 11.99 39.19 8.59
N ILE A 26 11.16 38.31 9.13
CA ILE A 26 10.36 37.34 8.39
C ILE A 26 9.34 38.16 7.58
N ASP A 27 9.67 38.49 6.34
CA ASP A 27 8.74 39.09 5.39
C ASP A 27 8.62 38.24 4.11
N SER A 28 7.36 38.08 3.69
CA SER A 28 6.83 37.35 2.54
C SER A 28 6.76 35.82 2.66
N LEU A 29 5.58 35.40 3.10
CA LEU A 29 5.04 34.04 3.09
C LEU A 29 4.35 33.79 1.73
N ASP A 30 5.02 34.10 0.62
CA ASP A 30 4.44 34.02 -0.71
C ASP A 30 5.14 32.99 -1.59
N SER A 31 4.33 32.20 -2.32
CA SER A 31 4.69 31.27 -3.41
C SER A 31 5.38 29.94 -3.08
N HIS A 32 4.69 29.04 -2.36
CA HIS A 32 4.97 27.59 -2.44
C HIS A 32 3.71 26.82 -2.87
N PHE A 33 3.72 26.29 -4.09
CA PHE A 33 2.73 25.32 -4.57
C PHE A 33 3.06 23.94 -3.96
N TYR A 34 2.23 23.47 -3.03
CA TYR A 34 2.31 22.15 -2.45
C TYR A 34 1.52 21.17 -3.33
N VAL A 35 2.20 20.24 -4.00
CA VAL A 35 1.52 19.14 -4.69
C VAL A 35 1.66 17.89 -3.83
N VAL A 36 0.58 17.58 -3.12
CA VAL A 36 0.47 16.38 -2.30
C VAL A 36 -0.61 15.52 -2.91
N LEU A 37 -0.27 14.26 -3.10
CA LEU A 37 -1.18 13.23 -3.56
C LEU A 37 -1.66 12.48 -2.32
N ASP A 38 -2.96 12.30 -2.22
CA ASP A 38 -3.54 11.36 -1.26
C ASP A 38 -3.08 9.92 -1.59
N GLU A 39 -3.46 8.97 -0.75
CA GLU A 39 -3.18 7.53 -0.90
C GLU A 39 -3.70 6.91 -2.21
N PHE A 40 -4.46 7.67 -3.03
CA PHE A 40 -5.00 7.24 -4.31
C PHE A 40 -4.62 8.13 -5.51
N GLY A 41 -3.73 9.12 -5.34
CA GLY A 41 -3.17 9.88 -6.45
C GLY A 41 -4.05 11.02 -6.96
N THR A 42 -5.01 11.52 -6.18
CA THR A 42 -5.78 12.71 -6.59
C THR A 42 -5.02 13.99 -6.24
N LEU A 43 -4.82 14.86 -7.24
CA LEU A 43 -4.35 16.23 -7.07
C LEU A 43 -5.41 17.04 -6.31
N SER A 44 -5.32 17.06 -4.98
CA SER A 44 -6.10 17.97 -4.15
C SER A 44 -5.17 18.72 -3.22
N ALA A 45 -5.37 20.04 -3.13
CA ALA A 45 -4.70 20.88 -2.15
C ALA A 45 -4.89 20.27 -0.76
N ILE A 46 -3.81 20.12 0.01
CA ILE A 46 -3.92 19.59 1.38
C ILE A 46 -4.83 20.52 2.17
N ASP A 47 -5.97 19.99 2.60
CA ASP A 47 -6.52 20.36 3.90
C ASP A 47 -5.65 19.65 4.96
N PRO A 48 -4.95 20.36 5.86
CA PRO A 48 -4.19 19.74 6.95
C PRO A 48 -5.02 18.79 7.83
N ASN A 49 -6.35 18.83 7.69
CA ASN A 49 -7.30 17.94 8.35
C ASN A 49 -7.59 16.63 7.58
N SER A 50 -7.14 16.43 6.33
CA SER A 50 -7.46 15.24 5.52
C SER A 50 -6.56 14.02 5.79
N PHE A 51 -5.39 14.21 6.42
CA PHE A 51 -4.62 13.10 6.99
C PHE A 51 -5.17 12.71 8.36
N ASP A 52 -6.34 12.09 8.35
CA ASP A 52 -6.99 11.63 9.57
C ASP A 52 -6.13 10.57 10.28
N ASN A 53 -5.46 11.00 11.36
CA ASN A 53 -4.71 10.11 12.26
C ASN A 53 -5.65 9.27 13.16
N SER A 54 -6.97 9.36 12.97
CA SER A 54 -7.95 8.57 13.71
C SER A 54 -8.11 7.12 13.22
N SER A 55 -7.40 6.67 12.18
CA SER A 55 -7.38 5.27 11.74
C SER A 55 -6.34 4.41 12.48
N VAL A 56 -6.72 3.21 12.93
CA VAL A 56 -5.89 2.28 13.73
C VAL A 56 -4.68 1.73 12.94
N ASP A 57 -4.66 1.91 11.62
CA ASP A 57 -3.69 1.33 10.67
C ASP A 57 -2.29 1.93 10.71
N ASN A 58 -2.03 2.81 11.68
CA ASN A 58 -0.83 3.63 11.77
C ASN A 58 0.13 3.20 12.88
N TRP A 59 -0.17 2.09 13.54
CA TRP A 59 0.56 1.60 14.70
C TRP A 59 1.65 0.62 14.32
N ILE A 60 2.82 0.77 14.95
CA ILE A 60 3.84 -0.28 14.87
C ILE A 60 3.32 -1.55 15.56
N SER A 61 3.70 -2.74 15.08
CA SER A 61 3.28 -4.00 15.73
C SER A 61 3.71 -4.05 17.20
N ASP A 62 2.92 -4.66 18.09
CA ASP A 62 3.24 -4.83 19.52
C ASP A 62 4.56 -5.59 19.75
N ASP A 63 4.96 -6.41 18.79
CA ASP A 63 6.19 -7.21 18.82
C ASP A 63 7.43 -6.44 18.40
N THR A 64 7.28 -5.21 17.86
CA THR A 64 8.41 -4.40 17.38
C THR A 64 9.36 -3.97 18.50
N SER A 65 8.89 -3.89 19.73
CA SER A 65 9.74 -3.57 20.87
C SER A 65 9.30 -4.25 22.16
N LYS A 66 10.30 -4.72 22.92
CA LYS A 66 10.11 -5.28 24.27
C LYS A 66 10.13 -4.18 25.35
N THR A 67 10.46 -2.95 24.99
CA THR A 67 10.57 -1.80 25.89
C THR A 67 9.80 -0.60 25.35
N CYS A 68 9.39 0.31 26.23
CA CYS A 68 8.83 1.58 25.83
C CYS A 68 9.86 2.38 25.01
N LEU A 69 9.47 2.81 23.80
CA LEU A 69 10.39 3.51 22.90
C LEU A 69 10.86 4.87 23.43
N LEU A 70 10.11 5.48 24.35
CA LEU A 70 10.50 6.74 24.98
C LEU A 70 11.36 6.52 26.23
N CYS A 71 10.81 5.90 27.28
CA CYS A 71 11.51 5.83 28.58
C CYS A 71 12.39 4.59 28.79
N GLY A 72 12.47 3.69 27.79
CA GLY A 72 13.25 2.45 27.82
C GLY A 72 12.73 1.36 28.77
N SER A 73 11.63 1.58 29.49
CA SER A 73 11.13 0.59 30.45
C SER A 73 10.54 -0.65 29.78
N THR A 74 10.97 -1.84 30.20
CA THR A 74 10.48 -3.14 29.72
C THR A 74 8.99 -3.32 29.96
N PHE A 75 8.27 -3.80 28.95
CA PHE A 75 6.85 -4.15 29.08
C PHE A 75 6.67 -5.41 29.94
N THR A 76 5.61 -5.44 30.73
CA THR A 76 5.25 -6.57 31.61
C THR A 76 3.74 -6.75 31.61
N MET A 77 3.23 -7.78 32.29
CA MET A 77 1.78 -8.00 32.42
C MET A 77 1.03 -6.81 33.04
N THR A 78 1.72 -6.05 33.91
CA THR A 78 1.18 -4.85 34.58
C THR A 78 1.56 -3.56 33.86
N ARG A 79 2.72 -3.51 33.17
CA ARG A 79 3.12 -2.40 32.30
C ARG A 79 2.79 -2.75 30.85
N ARG A 80 1.52 -2.51 30.49
CA ARG A 80 0.98 -2.79 29.17
C ARG A 80 1.53 -1.81 28.11
N ARG A 81 1.41 -2.26 26.86
CA ARG A 81 1.74 -1.52 25.64
C ARG A 81 0.63 -0.54 25.29
N HIS A 82 1.02 0.63 24.79
CA HIS A 82 0.11 1.68 24.36
C HIS A 82 0.70 2.41 23.15
N HIS A 83 -0.07 2.53 22.08
CA HIS A 83 0.33 3.34 20.94
C HIS A 83 -0.05 4.80 21.11
N CYS A 84 0.81 5.69 20.61
CA CYS A 84 0.44 7.09 20.42
C CYS A 84 -0.47 7.21 19.20
N ARG A 85 -1.63 7.87 19.33
CA ARG A 85 -2.54 8.08 18.19
C ARG A 85 -1.93 8.96 17.10
N TYR A 86 -0.99 9.84 17.47
CA TYR A 86 -0.40 10.79 16.53
C TYR A 86 0.80 10.22 15.78
N CYS A 87 1.80 9.68 16.49
CA CYS A 87 3.00 9.12 15.86
C CYS A 87 2.99 7.61 15.65
N GLY A 88 2.03 6.87 16.20
CA GLY A 88 1.91 5.42 15.98
C GLY A 88 2.95 4.53 16.67
N LEU A 89 3.95 5.12 17.33
CA LEU A 89 4.98 4.39 18.08
C LEU A 89 4.44 3.77 19.38
N LEU A 90 5.19 2.80 19.93
CA LEU A 90 4.82 1.97 21.08
C LEU A 90 5.42 2.46 22.41
N PHE A 91 4.56 2.67 23.41
CA PHE A 91 4.91 3.28 24.69
C PHE A 91 4.25 2.59 25.90
N CYS A 92 4.67 2.97 27.11
CA CYS A 92 3.98 2.62 28.34
C CYS A 92 2.92 3.68 28.71
N GLY A 93 2.07 3.36 29.69
CA GLY A 93 0.99 4.24 30.14
C GLY A 93 1.52 5.63 30.53
N GLY A 94 2.54 5.69 31.39
CA GLY A 94 3.11 6.95 31.89
C GLY A 94 3.88 7.79 30.88
N CYS A 95 4.17 7.27 29.69
CA CYS A 95 4.72 8.05 28.56
C CYS A 95 3.64 8.52 27.58
N THR A 96 2.38 8.20 27.87
CA THR A 96 1.22 8.49 27.04
C THR A 96 0.02 8.95 27.88
N ASP A 97 0.28 9.66 28.98
CA ASP A 97 -0.79 10.14 29.87
C ASP A 97 -1.50 11.39 29.31
N ASN A 98 -0.89 12.06 28.33
CA ASN A 98 -1.47 13.24 27.70
C ASN A 98 -2.54 12.87 26.67
N ARG A 99 -3.54 13.74 26.54
CA ARG A 99 -4.59 13.65 25.53
C ARG A 99 -4.75 14.97 24.80
N THR A 100 -4.91 14.89 23.49
CA THR A 100 -5.13 16.06 22.64
C THR A 100 -6.01 15.69 21.45
N MET A 101 -6.48 16.70 20.72
CA MET A 101 -7.24 16.52 19.49
C MET A 101 -6.32 15.96 18.39
N VAL A 102 -6.69 14.81 17.83
CA VAL A 102 -6.02 14.17 16.70
C VAL A 102 -7.10 13.83 15.69
N GLY A 103 -7.09 14.50 14.54
CA GLY A 103 -8.24 14.53 13.65
C GLY A 103 -9.47 15.07 14.39
N ASN A 104 -10.60 14.38 14.29
CA ASN A 104 -11.87 14.79 14.92
C ASN A 104 -12.09 14.19 16.31
N SER A 105 -11.06 13.61 16.95
CA SER A 105 -11.21 12.88 18.22
C SER A 105 -10.13 13.23 19.25
N ILE A 106 -10.52 13.30 20.52
CA ILE A 106 -9.58 13.46 21.64
C ILE A 106 -8.90 12.12 21.93
N CYS A 107 -7.60 12.06 21.66
CA CYS A 107 -6.86 10.81 21.65
C CYS A 107 -5.64 10.84 22.58
N ARG A 108 -5.18 9.65 22.96
CA ARG A 108 -3.94 9.42 23.71
C ARG A 108 -2.73 9.75 22.83
N VAL A 109 -1.78 10.53 23.35
CA VAL A 109 -0.52 10.85 22.67
C VAL A 109 0.69 10.68 23.58
N CYS A 110 1.84 10.38 23.01
CA CYS A 110 3.09 10.28 23.78
C CYS A 110 3.62 11.65 24.18
N ASP A 111 4.49 11.71 25.17
CA ASP A 111 5.06 12.97 25.67
C ASP A 111 5.76 13.78 24.57
N SER A 112 6.49 13.12 23.66
CA SER A 112 7.14 13.78 22.51
C SER A 112 6.13 14.45 21.56
N CYS A 113 4.98 13.81 21.29
CA CYS A 113 3.92 14.45 20.51
C CYS A 113 3.19 15.53 21.33
N ALA A 114 3.01 15.30 22.64
CA ALA A 114 2.31 16.21 23.52
C ALA A 114 3.02 17.58 23.63
N VAL A 115 4.35 17.61 23.76
CA VAL A 115 5.13 18.87 23.81
C VAL A 115 5.00 19.70 22.52
N ILE A 116 4.57 19.09 21.43
CA ILE A 116 4.41 19.76 20.13
C ILE A 116 2.95 20.14 19.86
N LEU A 117 2.01 19.27 20.22
CA LEU A 117 0.58 19.41 19.90
C LEU A 117 -0.22 20.16 20.96
N ILE A 118 0.29 20.24 22.19
CA ILE A 118 -0.41 20.86 23.30
C ILE A 118 0.26 22.18 23.65
N PRO A 119 -0.49 23.29 23.79
CA PRO A 119 0.06 24.57 24.20
C PRO A 119 0.82 24.51 25.53
N PRO A 120 1.92 25.28 25.71
CA PRO A 120 2.75 25.28 26.92
C PRO A 120 2.01 25.64 28.21
N THR A 121 0.86 26.32 28.10
CA THR A 121 0.03 26.75 29.24
C THR A 121 -0.82 25.62 29.84
N SER A 122 -0.80 24.43 29.23
CA SER A 122 -1.52 23.24 29.69
C SER A 122 -0.78 22.50 30.82
N SER A 123 -1.51 21.79 31.67
CA SER A 123 -0.95 20.94 32.74
C SER A 123 -0.36 19.61 32.23
N SER A 124 0.25 19.63 31.04
CA SER A 124 0.78 18.45 30.37
C SER A 124 1.98 17.87 31.10
N LYS A 125 2.11 16.54 31.12
CA LYS A 125 3.16 15.81 31.84
C LYS A 125 4.12 15.18 30.86
N TYR A 126 5.42 15.41 31.03
CA TYR A 126 6.45 14.91 30.10
C TYR A 126 7.47 13.99 30.79
N THR A 127 6.99 13.16 31.72
CA THR A 127 7.84 12.30 32.57
C THR A 127 8.67 11.30 31.77
N GLY A 128 8.10 10.74 30.71
CA GLY A 128 8.80 9.84 29.80
C GLY A 128 9.87 10.55 28.98
N LEU A 129 9.53 11.73 28.43
CA LEU A 129 10.47 12.52 27.63
C LEU A 129 11.63 13.05 28.47
N LYS A 130 11.37 13.54 29.68
CA LYS A 130 12.42 13.95 30.61
C LYS A 130 13.38 12.79 30.92
N LYS A 131 12.84 11.61 31.22
CA LYS A 131 13.65 10.42 31.44
C LYS A 131 14.46 10.01 30.21
N TRP A 132 13.89 10.13 29.01
CA TRP A 132 14.63 9.91 27.77
C TRP A 132 15.80 10.88 27.65
N CYS A 133 15.59 12.17 27.93
CA CYS A 133 16.65 13.17 27.91
C CYS A 133 17.76 12.87 28.92
N ASP A 134 17.40 12.45 30.14
CA ASP A 134 18.37 12.06 31.16
C ASP A 134 19.22 10.86 30.71
N ILE A 135 18.62 9.87 30.05
CA ILE A 135 19.34 8.70 29.51
C ILE A 135 20.28 9.08 28.36
N ASN A 136 19.88 10.05 27.53
CA ASN A 136 20.63 10.47 26.35
C ASN A 136 21.53 11.70 26.59
N ASN A 137 21.74 12.07 27.86
CA ASN A 137 22.55 13.22 28.28
C ASN A 137 22.13 14.54 27.60
N CYS A 138 20.83 14.76 27.40
CA CYS A 138 20.28 15.96 26.78
C CYS A 138 19.21 16.68 27.61
N SER A 139 19.26 16.53 28.95
CA SER A 139 18.33 17.20 29.88
C SER A 139 18.33 18.72 29.74
N GLN A 140 19.47 19.32 29.41
CA GLN A 140 19.57 20.76 29.14
C GLN A 140 18.69 21.18 27.94
N ILE A 141 18.65 20.38 26.86
CA ILE A 141 17.81 20.66 25.69
C ILE A 141 16.33 20.68 26.08
N PHE A 142 15.92 19.79 26.98
CA PHE A 142 14.55 19.74 27.48
C PHE A 142 14.18 20.98 28.31
N GLU A 143 15.12 21.49 29.12
CA GLU A 143 14.90 22.70 29.93
C GLU A 143 14.85 23.96 29.06
N GLU A 144 15.69 24.05 28.03
CA GLU A 144 15.69 25.16 27.07
C GLU A 144 14.47 25.12 26.14
N SER A 145 14.10 23.94 25.66
CA SER A 145 12.95 23.72 24.78
C SER A 145 12.47 22.27 24.81
N GLN A 146 11.42 22.03 25.59
CA GLN A 146 10.74 20.73 25.66
C GLN A 146 10.31 20.23 24.27
N LYS A 147 9.90 21.16 23.41
CA LYS A 147 9.52 20.89 22.02
C LYS A 147 10.71 20.39 21.20
N ASN A 148 11.89 21.01 21.34
CA ASN A 148 13.10 20.55 20.64
C ASN A 148 13.51 19.17 21.14
N ALA A 149 13.45 18.91 22.46
CA ALA A 149 13.70 17.58 23.00
C ALA A 149 12.74 16.52 22.41
N GLY A 150 11.46 16.86 22.25
CA GLY A 150 10.47 16.01 21.57
C GLY A 150 10.83 15.72 20.11
N ILE A 151 11.36 16.71 19.38
CA ILE A 151 11.84 16.55 17.99
C ILE A 151 13.10 15.68 17.95
N HIS A 152 14.10 15.94 18.79
CA HIS A 152 15.31 15.14 18.86
C HIS A 152 15.03 13.67 19.19
N PHE A 153 14.03 13.40 20.04
CA PHE A 153 13.57 12.04 20.26
C PHE A 153 13.10 11.38 18.95
N LEU A 154 12.25 12.06 18.17
CA LEU A 154 11.75 11.54 16.90
C LEU A 154 12.89 11.37 15.88
N VAL A 155 13.85 12.30 15.85
CA VAL A 155 15.05 12.18 15.00
C VAL A 155 15.88 10.95 15.41
N ALA A 156 16.08 10.70 16.70
CA ALA A 156 16.79 9.51 17.17
C ALA A 156 16.07 8.21 16.79
N GLN A 157 14.73 8.20 16.73
CA GLN A 157 13.96 7.06 16.25
C GLN A 157 14.10 6.81 14.75
N LEU A 158 14.57 7.79 13.95
CA LEU A 158 14.94 7.57 12.54
C LEU A 158 16.13 6.62 12.40
N SER A 159 17.03 6.60 13.39
CA SER A 159 18.18 5.70 13.40
C SER A 159 17.84 4.33 14.00
N SER A 160 16.56 4.03 14.25
CA SER A 160 16.12 2.74 14.74
C SER A 160 16.22 1.65 13.67
N GLU A 161 16.62 0.44 14.06
CA GLU A 161 16.56 -0.77 13.20
C GLU A 161 15.11 -1.19 12.86
N SER A 162 14.11 -0.66 13.57
CA SER A 162 12.70 -0.93 13.27
C SER A 162 12.22 -0.06 12.11
N THR A 163 11.96 -0.68 10.95
CA THR A 163 11.43 0.00 9.76
C THR A 163 10.11 0.75 10.03
N ASP A 164 9.24 0.18 10.87
CA ASP A 164 7.99 0.81 11.28
C ASP A 164 8.25 2.02 12.20
N SER A 165 9.24 1.95 13.09
CA SER A 165 9.63 3.07 13.96
C SER A 165 10.22 4.22 13.15
N HIS A 166 11.12 3.88 12.22
CA HIS A 166 11.73 4.80 11.28
C HIS A 166 10.64 5.53 10.47
N PHE A 167 9.76 4.80 9.78
CA PHE A 167 8.70 5.36 8.93
C PHE A 167 7.77 6.29 9.72
N ASN A 168 7.31 5.85 10.89
CA ASN A 168 6.41 6.64 11.73
C ASN A 168 7.05 7.93 12.26
N SER A 169 8.33 7.88 12.57
CA SER A 169 9.09 9.04 13.05
C SER A 169 9.31 10.07 11.95
N ILE A 170 9.69 9.64 10.73
CA ILE A 170 9.74 10.54 9.57
C ILE A 170 8.37 11.20 9.38
N ARG A 171 7.30 10.41 9.35
CA ARG A 171 5.95 10.92 9.04
C ARG A 171 5.51 11.97 10.05
N THR A 172 5.77 11.69 11.32
CA THR A 172 5.47 12.61 12.42
C THR A 172 6.25 13.91 12.24
N LEU A 173 7.56 13.85 11.98
CA LEU A 173 8.38 15.04 11.76
C LEU A 173 7.85 15.89 10.59
N TYR A 174 7.48 15.26 9.47
CA TYR A 174 6.91 15.95 8.30
C TYR A 174 5.58 16.64 8.57
N LYS A 175 4.70 16.05 9.39
CA LYS A 175 3.45 16.73 9.79
C LYS A 175 3.72 17.97 10.64
N LEU A 176 4.86 18.02 11.33
CA LEU A 176 5.23 19.11 12.22
C LEU A 176 6.07 20.19 11.53
N LEU A 177 6.68 19.86 10.39
CA LEU A 177 7.56 20.70 9.59
C LEU A 177 7.00 22.10 9.27
N PRO A 178 5.75 22.26 8.79
CA PRO A 178 5.24 23.57 8.36
C PRO A 178 5.16 24.61 9.48
N CYS A 179 5.08 24.17 10.74
CA CYS A 179 4.80 25.06 11.85
C CYS A 179 6.00 25.29 12.78
N HIS A 180 7.04 24.45 12.74
CA HIS A 180 7.83 24.27 13.97
C HIS A 180 9.34 24.02 13.88
N ALA A 181 9.95 23.62 12.75
CA ALA A 181 11.39 23.30 12.75
C ALA A 181 12.12 23.26 11.36
N PRO A 182 12.14 24.35 10.57
CA PRO A 182 12.89 24.37 9.30
C PRO A 182 14.41 24.18 9.47
N ALA A 183 14.99 24.69 10.56
CA ALA A 183 16.44 24.73 10.77
C ALA A 183 17.06 23.38 11.22
N LEU A 184 16.36 22.58 12.03
CA LEU A 184 16.86 21.27 12.51
C LEU A 184 17.06 20.25 11.38
N ILE A 185 16.29 20.38 10.30
CA ILE A 185 16.40 19.53 9.11
C ILE A 185 17.68 19.85 8.34
N SER A 186 18.11 21.12 8.35
CA SER A 186 19.28 21.55 7.60
C SER A 186 20.60 21.03 8.17
N SER A 187 20.64 20.64 9.46
CA SER A 187 21.88 20.30 10.15
C SER A 187 21.96 18.85 10.66
N GLU A 188 20.85 18.15 10.95
CA GLU A 188 20.92 16.83 11.62
C GLU A 188 19.96 15.76 11.11
N VAL A 189 18.88 16.10 10.40
CA VAL A 189 18.15 15.10 9.62
C VAL A 189 18.97 14.89 8.35
N PRO A 190 19.60 13.73 8.15
CA PRO A 190 20.61 13.65 7.12
C PRO A 190 20.01 14.01 5.76
N LEU A 191 20.79 14.70 4.94
CA LEU A 191 20.64 14.72 3.48
C LEU A 191 20.29 13.31 2.92
N ALA A 192 20.65 12.25 3.66
CA ALA A 192 20.29 10.86 3.42
C ALA A 192 18.79 10.51 3.47
N LEU A 193 17.91 11.41 3.95
CA LEU A 193 16.46 11.13 4.03
C LEU A 193 15.60 11.99 3.09
N LEU A 194 16.10 12.96 2.31
CA LEU A 194 15.21 14.12 2.10
C LEU A 194 15.06 14.82 0.76
N LYS A 195 15.99 14.86 -0.21
CA LYS A 195 15.72 15.61 -1.44
C LYS A 195 16.46 15.05 -2.64
N HIS A 196 15.73 14.47 -3.58
CA HIS A 196 16.20 14.34 -4.95
C HIS A 196 15.76 15.57 -5.75
N SER A 197 16.72 16.39 -6.15
CA SER A 197 16.49 17.50 -7.08
C SER A 197 16.35 16.92 -8.48
N VAL A 198 15.15 17.05 -9.07
CA VAL A 198 14.91 16.68 -10.46
C VAL A 198 15.03 17.93 -11.33
N GLU A 199 15.84 17.85 -12.38
CA GLU A 199 16.06 18.95 -13.32
C GLU A 199 14.98 18.93 -14.41
N CYS A 200 14.36 20.09 -14.66
CA CYS A 200 13.42 20.27 -15.76
C CYS A 200 14.17 20.41 -17.09
N GLU A 201 13.80 19.65 -18.13
CA GLU A 201 14.51 19.70 -19.42
C GLU A 201 14.35 21.05 -20.14
N SER A 202 13.19 21.70 -19.99
CA SER A 202 12.86 22.93 -20.71
C SER A 202 13.57 24.17 -20.16
N CYS A 203 13.71 24.29 -18.84
CA CYS A 203 14.27 25.47 -18.19
C CYS A 203 15.53 25.20 -17.36
N ARG A 204 15.96 23.93 -17.23
CA ARG A 204 17.13 23.47 -16.45
C ARG A 204 17.10 23.86 -14.98
N SER A 205 15.95 24.31 -14.47
CA SER A 205 15.79 24.59 -13.04
C SER A 205 15.72 23.27 -12.28
N THR A 206 16.48 23.16 -11.18
CA THR A 206 16.25 22.14 -10.14
C THR A 206 15.02 22.54 -9.34
N SER A 207 13.86 22.26 -9.91
CA SER A 207 12.59 22.80 -9.44
C SER A 207 11.75 21.78 -8.73
N LEU A 208 12.09 20.47 -8.72
CA LEU A 208 11.34 19.50 -7.91
C LEU A 208 12.22 18.82 -6.87
N SER A 209 11.77 18.81 -5.62
CA SER A 209 12.28 17.94 -4.58
C SER A 209 11.29 16.79 -4.33
N LEU A 210 11.79 15.55 -4.32
CA LEU A 210 11.04 14.37 -3.87
C LEU A 210 11.46 14.00 -2.45
N ASP A 211 10.48 13.79 -1.56
CA ASP A 211 10.72 13.27 -0.21
C ASP A 211 10.42 11.77 -0.04
N LEU A 212 10.68 11.22 1.15
CA LEU A 212 10.41 9.82 1.52
C LEU A 212 8.91 9.44 1.57
N PHE A 213 8.01 10.39 1.36
CA PHE A 213 6.58 10.13 1.18
C PHE A 213 6.14 10.24 -0.26
N ALA A 214 7.09 10.34 -1.20
CA ALA A 214 6.87 10.64 -2.59
C ALA A 214 6.10 11.96 -2.81
N THR A 215 6.24 12.91 -1.90
CA THR A 215 5.71 14.26 -2.04
C THR A 215 6.64 15.06 -2.95
N LEU A 216 6.05 15.72 -3.94
CA LEU A 216 6.77 16.56 -4.89
C LEU A 216 6.62 18.03 -4.50
N TYR A 217 7.75 18.69 -4.25
CA TYR A 217 7.78 20.12 -3.94
C TYR A 217 8.34 20.89 -5.10
N ASN A 218 7.62 21.90 -5.59
CA ASN A 218 8.22 22.87 -6.49
C ASN A 218 9.12 23.82 -5.69
N THR A 219 10.44 23.70 -5.87
CA THR A 219 11.44 24.54 -5.21
C THR A 219 11.86 25.75 -6.03
N ASP A 220 11.25 25.98 -7.21
CA ASP A 220 11.50 27.19 -8.00
C ASP A 220 10.60 28.35 -7.54
N PRO A 221 11.18 29.40 -6.92
CA PRO A 221 10.43 30.57 -6.47
C PRO A 221 9.83 31.39 -7.63
N ALA A 222 10.29 31.21 -8.87
CA ALA A 222 9.71 31.88 -10.04
C ALA A 222 8.40 31.23 -10.54
N GLY A 223 7.97 30.12 -9.93
CA GLY A 223 6.71 29.48 -10.26
C GLY A 223 6.71 28.86 -11.65
N CYS A 224 7.75 28.10 -12.00
CA CYS A 224 7.77 27.38 -13.27
C CYS A 224 6.48 26.55 -13.42
N LYS A 225 5.76 26.79 -14.52
CA LYS A 225 4.53 26.09 -14.89
C LYS A 225 4.88 24.70 -15.43
N ILE A 226 5.40 23.84 -14.56
CA ILE A 226 5.98 22.58 -15.00
C ILE A 226 4.90 21.51 -15.12
N SER A 227 4.84 20.87 -16.29
CA SER A 227 4.14 19.60 -16.45
C SER A 227 5.04 18.48 -15.93
N LEU A 228 4.50 17.50 -15.20
CA LEU A 228 5.27 16.34 -14.74
C LEU A 228 5.97 15.58 -15.89
N ASN A 229 5.48 15.75 -17.12
CA ASN A 229 6.08 15.22 -18.34
C ASN A 229 7.49 15.78 -18.66
N ASP A 230 7.86 16.93 -18.11
CA ASP A 230 9.11 17.65 -18.45
C ASP A 230 10.32 17.20 -17.61
N PHE A 231 10.13 16.19 -16.74
CA PHE A 231 11.15 15.73 -15.80
C PHE A 231 11.73 14.37 -16.17
N LYS A 232 13.06 14.30 -16.19
CA LYS A 232 13.80 13.05 -16.27
C LYS A 232 14.07 12.49 -14.87
N VAL A 233 13.17 11.64 -14.39
CA VAL A 233 13.34 10.92 -13.11
C VAL A 233 14.13 9.64 -13.35
N ASP A 234 15.33 9.55 -12.79
CA ASP A 234 16.09 8.31 -12.74
C ASP A 234 15.57 7.41 -11.60
N LEU A 235 14.47 6.69 -11.87
CA LEU A 235 13.89 5.73 -10.93
C LEU A 235 14.88 4.61 -10.58
N GLN A 236 15.78 4.26 -11.51
CA GLN A 236 16.73 3.16 -11.30
C GLN A 236 17.66 3.43 -10.13
N LYS A 237 18.24 4.64 -10.06
CA LYS A 237 19.10 5.04 -8.94
C LYS A 237 18.38 4.99 -7.59
N LEU A 238 17.07 5.25 -7.55
CA LEU A 238 16.30 5.19 -6.30
C LEU A 238 16.09 3.75 -5.82
N PHE A 239 15.87 2.81 -6.74
CA PHE A 239 15.73 1.38 -6.43
C PHE A 239 17.08 0.69 -6.10
N GLU A 240 18.20 1.22 -6.58
CA GLU A 240 19.57 0.75 -6.26
C GLU A 240 20.01 1.09 -4.83
N SER A 241 19.30 1.97 -4.11
CA SER A 241 19.61 2.31 -2.72
C SER A 241 19.61 1.09 -1.81
N GLU A 242 20.49 1.02 -0.80
CA GLU A 242 20.46 -0.03 0.22
C GLU A 242 19.29 0.15 1.22
N SER A 243 18.75 1.36 1.35
CA SER A 243 17.62 1.64 2.27
C SER A 243 16.31 1.12 1.70
N ILE A 244 15.62 0.30 2.50
CA ILE A 244 14.30 -0.20 2.11
C ILE A 244 13.25 0.90 2.06
N GLU A 245 13.36 1.91 2.91
CA GLU A 245 12.51 3.11 2.93
C GLU A 245 12.66 3.91 1.63
N MET A 246 13.88 4.02 1.12
CA MET A 246 14.12 4.65 -0.18
C MET A 246 13.46 3.87 -1.31
N LYS A 247 13.57 2.53 -1.32
CA LYS A 247 12.87 1.68 -2.30
C LYS A 247 11.36 1.78 -2.20
N ARG A 248 10.79 1.84 -0.99
CA ARG A 248 9.35 2.07 -0.76
C ARG A 248 8.90 3.43 -1.32
N SER A 249 9.70 4.47 -1.09
CA SER A 249 9.46 5.82 -1.61
C SER A 249 9.53 5.85 -3.14
N ALA A 250 10.53 5.18 -3.72
CA ALA A 250 10.69 5.01 -5.15
C ALA A 250 9.48 4.30 -5.78
N ALA A 251 8.99 3.22 -5.15
CA ALA A 251 7.81 2.49 -5.60
C ALA A 251 6.53 3.34 -5.54
N LYS A 252 6.33 4.07 -4.44
CA LYS A 252 5.21 5.01 -4.32
C LYS A 252 5.29 6.10 -5.38
N PHE A 253 6.48 6.63 -5.64
CA PHE A 253 6.68 7.65 -6.67
C PHE A 253 6.45 7.09 -8.07
N ALA A 254 6.90 5.86 -8.36
CA ALA A 254 6.62 5.18 -9.62
C ALA A 254 5.11 5.01 -9.84
N TYR A 255 4.33 4.67 -8.80
CA TYR A 255 2.87 4.64 -8.86
C TYR A 255 2.27 6.02 -9.19
N THR A 256 2.75 7.07 -8.54
CA THR A 256 2.36 8.45 -8.83
C THR A 256 2.60 8.81 -10.29
N LEU A 257 3.80 8.56 -10.81
CA LEU A 257 4.16 8.88 -12.20
C LEU A 257 3.32 8.06 -13.20
N ALA A 258 3.10 6.78 -12.92
CA ALA A 258 2.24 5.93 -13.74
C ALA A 258 0.78 6.43 -13.75
N THR A 259 0.28 6.97 -12.63
CA THR A 259 -1.11 7.47 -12.52
C THR A 259 -1.28 8.85 -13.15
N ALA A 260 -0.37 9.78 -12.87
CA ALA A 260 -0.49 11.17 -13.27
C ALA A 260 -0.16 11.41 -14.75
N ILE A 261 0.85 10.69 -15.26
CA ILE A 261 1.39 10.93 -16.61
C ILE A 261 1.60 9.65 -17.42
N ASN A 262 1.13 8.50 -16.94
CA ASN A 262 1.34 7.21 -17.60
C ASN A 262 2.83 6.91 -17.89
N ALA A 263 3.76 7.38 -17.04
CA ALA A 263 5.20 7.17 -17.23
C ALA A 263 5.60 5.70 -17.10
N ASP A 264 6.53 5.24 -17.92
CA ASP A 264 7.09 3.88 -17.84
C ASP A 264 7.98 3.70 -16.62
N ILE A 265 8.02 2.47 -16.12
CA ILE A 265 8.82 2.11 -14.95
C ILE A 265 9.91 1.17 -15.45
N PRO A 266 11.14 1.68 -15.68
CA PRO A 266 12.23 0.87 -16.20
C PRO A 266 12.52 -0.28 -15.24
N ASN A 267 12.88 -1.45 -15.77
CA ASN A 267 13.28 -2.63 -14.98
C ASN A 267 12.23 -3.11 -13.94
N ILE A 268 10.95 -2.76 -14.10
CA ILE A 268 9.91 -3.11 -13.11
C ILE A 268 9.82 -4.62 -12.84
N LYS A 269 10.05 -5.47 -13.86
CA LYS A 269 10.14 -6.92 -13.70
C LYS A 269 11.21 -7.31 -12.68
N THR A 270 12.42 -6.77 -12.84
CA THR A 270 13.56 -7.02 -11.94
C THR A 270 13.24 -6.59 -10.52
N TYR A 271 12.64 -5.40 -10.35
CA TYR A 271 12.25 -4.90 -9.03
C TYR A 271 11.20 -5.77 -8.36
N LEU A 272 10.20 -6.24 -9.11
CA LEU A 272 9.18 -7.17 -8.62
C LEU A 272 9.76 -8.53 -8.22
N SER A 273 10.81 -9.00 -8.89
CA SER A 273 11.44 -10.29 -8.56
C SER A 273 12.46 -10.21 -7.42
N GLU A 274 13.22 -9.12 -7.30
CA GLU A 274 14.35 -9.02 -6.39
C GLU A 274 14.01 -8.37 -5.05
N ILE A 275 13.05 -7.43 -5.02
CA ILE A 275 12.72 -6.67 -3.81
C ILE A 275 11.60 -7.36 -3.04
N LYS A 276 11.98 -8.13 -2.01
CA LYS A 276 11.05 -8.86 -1.14
C LYS A 276 10.42 -8.00 -0.04
N ASP A 277 9.96 -6.80 -0.37
CA ASP A 277 9.25 -5.92 0.56
C ASP A 277 7.80 -5.74 0.13
N LYS A 278 6.89 -6.02 1.07
CA LYS A 278 5.45 -6.04 0.82
C LYS A 278 4.87 -4.71 0.30
N TRP A 279 5.46 -3.58 0.70
CA TRP A 279 5.00 -2.26 0.27
C TRP A 279 5.55 -1.89 -1.09
N VAL A 280 6.84 -2.18 -1.34
CA VAL A 280 7.43 -2.01 -2.67
C VAL A 280 6.63 -2.79 -3.72
N VAL A 281 6.37 -4.07 -3.46
CA VAL A 281 5.61 -4.93 -4.38
C VAL A 281 4.20 -4.40 -4.59
N ALA A 282 3.49 -4.01 -3.53
CA ALA A 282 2.13 -3.47 -3.66
C ALA A 282 2.09 -2.21 -4.54
N PHE A 283 3.00 -1.25 -4.35
CA PHE A 283 3.05 -0.03 -5.16
C PHE A 283 3.50 -0.28 -6.59
N LEU A 284 4.46 -1.19 -6.82
CA LEU A 284 4.88 -1.54 -8.19
C LEU A 284 3.76 -2.25 -8.96
N LEU A 285 3.04 -3.18 -8.33
CA LEU A 285 1.84 -3.80 -8.92
C LEU A 285 0.76 -2.74 -9.16
N ALA A 286 0.54 -1.81 -8.22
CA ALA A 286 -0.39 -0.71 -8.41
C ALA A 286 -0.02 0.12 -9.64
N ALA A 287 1.25 0.47 -9.79
CA ALA A 287 1.73 1.28 -10.90
C ALA A 287 1.57 0.56 -12.25
N LEU A 288 1.93 -0.73 -12.29
CA LEU A 288 1.73 -1.57 -13.47
C LEU A 288 0.24 -1.73 -13.81
N SER A 289 -0.62 -1.84 -12.80
CA SER A 289 -2.07 -1.94 -13.00
C SER A 289 -2.69 -0.69 -13.63
N LYS A 290 -2.04 0.48 -13.57
CA LYS A 290 -2.53 1.71 -14.22
C LYS A 290 -2.20 1.78 -15.70
N LYS A 291 -1.22 1.00 -16.17
CA LYS A 291 -0.84 0.96 -17.58
C LYS A 291 -1.96 0.41 -18.45
N THR A 292 -2.19 1.06 -19.59
CA THR A 292 -3.11 0.58 -20.63
C THR A 292 -2.52 -0.60 -21.38
N LYS A 293 -1.21 -0.55 -21.66
CA LYS A 293 -0.43 -1.63 -22.27
C LYS A 293 0.74 -1.97 -21.35
N ILE A 294 0.91 -3.26 -21.07
CA ILE A 294 2.04 -3.77 -20.30
C ILE A 294 3.09 -4.28 -21.28
N GLU A 295 4.31 -3.75 -21.18
CA GLU A 295 5.41 -4.09 -22.10
C GLU A 295 6.11 -5.42 -21.77
N ILE A 296 5.93 -5.91 -20.54
CA ILE A 296 6.50 -7.20 -20.12
C ILE A 296 5.75 -8.33 -20.84
N PRO A 297 6.47 -9.29 -21.47
CA PRO A 297 5.83 -10.46 -22.08
C PRO A 297 4.94 -11.20 -21.10
N THR A 298 3.72 -11.55 -21.52
CA THR A 298 2.71 -12.19 -20.68
C THR A 298 3.21 -13.50 -20.06
N GLU A 299 4.03 -14.26 -20.80
CA GLU A 299 4.65 -15.52 -20.37
C GLU A 299 5.56 -15.36 -19.14
N GLU A 300 6.18 -14.19 -19.00
CA GLU A 300 7.06 -13.87 -17.88
C GLU A 300 6.30 -13.23 -16.73
N LEU A 301 5.28 -12.42 -17.05
CA LEU A 301 4.55 -11.63 -16.06
C LEU A 301 3.51 -12.45 -15.29
N VAL A 302 2.78 -13.35 -15.95
CA VAL A 302 1.76 -14.19 -15.31
C VAL A 302 2.31 -14.98 -14.12
N PRO A 303 3.38 -15.80 -14.27
CA PRO A 303 3.91 -16.56 -13.14
C PRO A 303 4.44 -15.67 -12.02
N LEU A 304 5.07 -14.54 -12.37
CA LEU A 304 5.56 -13.56 -11.40
C LEU A 304 4.43 -12.95 -10.58
N VAL A 305 3.35 -12.49 -11.24
CA VAL A 305 2.21 -11.89 -10.52
C VAL A 305 1.53 -12.93 -9.64
N LEU A 306 1.31 -14.16 -10.13
CA LEU A 306 0.70 -15.24 -9.35
C LEU A 306 1.50 -15.55 -8.07
N ASP A 307 2.84 -15.56 -8.14
CA ASP A 307 3.70 -15.75 -6.96
C ASP A 307 3.56 -14.61 -5.95
N LEU A 308 3.51 -13.36 -6.41
CA LEU A 308 3.43 -12.16 -5.57
C LEU A 308 2.07 -11.94 -4.88
N ILE A 309 1.04 -12.70 -5.28
CA ILE A 309 -0.31 -12.65 -4.67
C ILE A 309 -0.70 -13.93 -3.93
N ARG A 310 0.12 -14.99 -4.01
CA ARG A 310 -0.16 -16.30 -3.40
C ARG A 310 -0.13 -16.23 -1.87
N LYS A 311 -1.14 -16.83 -1.23
CA LYS A 311 -1.31 -16.78 0.24
C LYS A 311 -0.11 -17.30 1.05
N ASP A 312 0.66 -18.22 0.48
CA ASP A 312 1.80 -18.85 1.17
C ASP A 312 3.02 -17.92 1.28
N ASN A 313 3.08 -16.87 0.45
CA ASN A 313 4.14 -15.86 0.48
C ASN A 313 3.79 -14.73 1.49
N LYS A 314 3.66 -15.09 2.77
CA LYS A 314 3.25 -14.16 3.84
C LYS A 314 4.19 -12.97 4.06
N GLU A 315 5.43 -13.05 3.58
CA GLU A 315 6.42 -11.97 3.72
C GLU A 315 6.14 -10.78 2.78
N VAL A 316 5.59 -11.06 1.59
CA VAL A 316 5.41 -10.08 0.52
C VAL A 316 3.94 -9.72 0.29
N VAL A 317 3.02 -10.63 0.58
CA VAL A 317 1.62 -10.49 0.16
C VAL A 317 0.82 -9.59 1.09
N THR A 318 0.08 -8.64 0.50
CA THR A 318 -0.87 -7.76 1.17
C THR A 318 -2.23 -7.80 0.48
N THR A 319 -3.28 -7.27 1.11
CA THR A 319 -4.58 -7.07 0.43
C THR A 319 -4.41 -6.19 -0.83
N ALA A 320 -3.55 -5.16 -0.75
CA ALA A 320 -3.26 -4.29 -1.90
C ALA A 320 -2.55 -5.04 -3.04
N SER A 321 -1.54 -5.88 -2.74
CA SER A 321 -0.86 -6.65 -3.79
C SER A 321 -1.81 -7.63 -4.49
N LYS A 322 -2.69 -8.30 -3.74
CA LYS A 322 -3.75 -9.15 -4.31
C LYS A 322 -4.70 -8.38 -5.21
N TYR A 323 -5.16 -7.22 -4.75
CA TYR A 323 -6.05 -6.35 -5.51
C TYR A 323 -5.43 -5.91 -6.85
N PHE A 324 -4.26 -5.27 -6.81
CA PHE A 324 -3.61 -4.80 -8.03
C PHE A 324 -3.11 -5.94 -8.93
N GLY A 325 -2.64 -7.05 -8.33
CA GLY A 325 -2.29 -8.26 -9.08
C GLY A 325 -3.50 -8.86 -9.80
N SER A 326 -4.68 -8.91 -9.17
CA SER A 326 -5.91 -9.38 -9.82
C SER A 326 -6.32 -8.52 -11.02
N ILE A 327 -6.14 -7.19 -10.94
CA ILE A 327 -6.38 -6.28 -12.06
C ILE A 327 -5.42 -6.56 -13.22
N ILE A 328 -4.14 -6.77 -12.93
CA ILE A 328 -3.12 -7.10 -13.94
C ILE A 328 -3.49 -8.41 -14.63
N LEU A 329 -3.79 -9.47 -13.86
CA LEU A 329 -4.19 -10.77 -14.43
C LEU A 329 -5.47 -10.63 -15.27
N CYS A 330 -6.46 -9.87 -14.81
CA CYS A 330 -7.68 -9.59 -15.57
C CYS A 330 -7.37 -8.91 -16.91
N LYS A 331 -6.52 -7.88 -16.92
CA LYS A 331 -6.09 -7.20 -18.16
C LYS A 331 -5.38 -8.16 -19.11
N LEU A 332 -4.46 -8.99 -18.61
CA LEU A 332 -3.74 -9.97 -19.42
C LEU A 332 -4.69 -11.04 -19.99
N SER A 333 -5.71 -11.44 -19.22
CA SER A 333 -6.69 -12.44 -19.65
C SER A 333 -7.67 -11.94 -20.72
N ASN A 334 -7.81 -10.63 -20.90
CA ASN A 334 -8.69 -10.08 -21.94
C ASN A 334 -8.11 -10.28 -23.36
N ASP A 335 -6.81 -10.53 -23.47
CA ASP A 335 -6.16 -10.94 -24.71
C ASP A 335 -6.17 -12.48 -24.82
N PRO A 336 -6.62 -13.07 -25.95
CA PRO A 336 -6.67 -14.52 -26.12
C PRO A 336 -5.32 -15.23 -25.91
N GLN A 337 -4.20 -14.61 -26.29
CA GLN A 337 -2.87 -15.20 -26.03
C GLN A 337 -2.56 -15.23 -24.53
N GLY A 338 -2.86 -14.13 -23.83
CA GLY A 338 -2.71 -14.06 -22.39
C GLY A 338 -3.60 -15.05 -21.63
N ALA A 339 -4.86 -15.21 -22.03
CA ALA A 339 -5.76 -16.23 -21.48
C ALA A 339 -5.24 -17.66 -21.72
N ASN A 340 -4.67 -17.94 -22.89
CA ASN A 340 -4.05 -19.24 -23.21
C ASN A 340 -2.77 -19.52 -22.41
N ILE A 341 -2.02 -18.49 -22.03
CA ILE A 341 -0.88 -18.63 -21.11
C ILE A 341 -1.38 -18.92 -19.70
N LEU A 342 -2.39 -18.17 -19.25
CA LEU A 342 -3.04 -18.38 -17.95
C LEU A 342 -3.64 -19.78 -17.83
N SER A 343 -4.24 -20.30 -18.91
CA SER A 343 -4.82 -21.66 -18.91
C SER A 343 -3.78 -22.78 -18.70
N LYS A 344 -2.50 -22.48 -18.96
CA LYS A 344 -1.37 -23.40 -18.80
C LYS A 344 -0.51 -23.10 -17.56
N SER A 345 -0.87 -22.05 -16.81
CA SER A 345 -0.16 -21.62 -15.61
C SER A 345 -0.69 -22.34 -14.36
N ASP A 346 -0.15 -22.01 -13.18
CA ASP A 346 -0.64 -22.52 -11.89
C ASP A 346 -2.04 -21.93 -11.55
N LEU A 347 -3.08 -22.52 -12.14
CA LEU A 347 -4.47 -22.11 -11.93
C LEU A 347 -4.97 -22.45 -10.52
N GLN A 348 -4.41 -23.46 -9.85
CA GLN A 348 -4.80 -23.79 -8.48
C GLN A 348 -4.57 -22.59 -7.55
N SER A 349 -3.44 -21.89 -7.71
CA SER A 349 -3.17 -20.69 -6.94
C SER A 349 -4.16 -19.57 -7.21
N LEU A 350 -4.58 -19.39 -8.47
CA LEU A 350 -5.60 -18.41 -8.85
C LEU A 350 -6.95 -18.75 -8.19
N ILE A 351 -7.35 -20.02 -8.26
CA ILE A 351 -8.56 -20.58 -7.65
C ILE A 351 -8.55 -20.36 -6.13
N ASP A 352 -7.47 -20.72 -5.46
CA ASP A 352 -7.33 -20.56 -4.01
C ASP A 352 -7.48 -19.10 -3.58
N ILE A 353 -6.91 -18.16 -4.34
CA ILE A 353 -7.03 -16.73 -4.06
C ILE A 353 -8.47 -16.27 -4.34
N LEU A 354 -9.07 -16.66 -5.46
CA LEU A 354 -10.44 -16.29 -5.81
C LEU A 354 -11.43 -16.71 -4.72
N PHE A 355 -11.37 -17.96 -4.28
CA PHE A 355 -12.33 -18.48 -3.30
C PHE A 355 -12.06 -17.95 -1.89
N ALA A 356 -10.80 -17.75 -1.51
CA ALA A 356 -10.47 -17.11 -0.23
C ALA A 356 -10.97 -15.66 -0.12
N ASN A 357 -11.20 -14.98 -1.26
CA ASN A 357 -11.68 -13.60 -1.31
C ASN A 357 -13.13 -13.48 -1.78
N SER A 358 -13.82 -14.59 -2.05
CA SER A 358 -15.21 -14.57 -2.52
C SER A 358 -16.16 -14.00 -1.46
N PRO A 359 -17.25 -13.33 -1.91
CA PRO A 359 -18.28 -12.82 -1.00
C PRO A 359 -18.90 -13.96 -0.16
N LYS A 360 -19.07 -13.72 1.14
CA LYS A 360 -19.66 -14.73 2.05
C LYS A 360 -21.18 -14.64 2.16
N ASN A 361 -21.76 -13.51 1.78
CA ASN A 361 -23.19 -13.21 1.74
C ASN A 361 -23.40 -11.90 0.94
N GLN A 362 -24.64 -11.57 0.64
CA GLN A 362 -25.01 -10.36 -0.12
C GLN A 362 -24.53 -9.03 0.50
N ASN A 363 -24.36 -8.98 1.83
CA ASN A 363 -23.94 -7.77 2.54
C ASN A 363 -22.40 -7.64 2.65
N ASP A 364 -21.63 -8.57 2.07
CA ASP A 364 -20.17 -8.56 2.14
C ASP A 364 -19.59 -7.46 1.23
N LYS A 365 -19.19 -6.34 1.84
CA LYS A 365 -18.62 -5.16 1.15
C LYS A 365 -17.12 -5.01 1.39
N ARG A 366 -16.44 -6.11 1.77
CA ARG A 366 -14.99 -6.12 1.97
C ARG A 366 -14.28 -5.75 0.65
N PRO A 367 -13.22 -4.93 0.66
CA PRO A 367 -12.45 -4.63 -0.55
C PRO A 367 -11.92 -5.88 -1.26
N GLU A 368 -11.71 -6.97 -0.51
CA GLU A 368 -11.33 -8.28 -1.04
C GLU A 368 -12.35 -8.85 -2.06
N THR A 369 -13.63 -8.50 -2.00
CA THR A 369 -14.62 -9.01 -2.96
C THR A 369 -14.33 -8.57 -4.39
N GLU A 370 -13.66 -7.43 -4.57
CA GLU A 370 -13.18 -6.97 -5.88
C GLU A 370 -12.07 -7.87 -6.43
N VAL A 371 -11.23 -8.45 -5.56
CA VAL A 371 -10.23 -9.46 -5.95
C VAL A 371 -10.95 -10.67 -6.54
N ALA A 372 -11.98 -11.16 -5.87
CA ALA A 372 -12.78 -12.27 -6.37
C ALA A 372 -13.44 -11.93 -7.70
N LEU A 373 -14.02 -10.74 -7.84
CA LEU A 373 -14.63 -10.30 -9.09
C LEU A 373 -13.65 -10.32 -10.27
N ASN A 374 -12.47 -9.72 -10.09
CA ASN A 374 -11.43 -9.69 -11.12
C ASN A 374 -10.95 -11.10 -11.48
N LEU A 375 -10.72 -11.96 -10.48
CA LEU A 375 -10.26 -13.33 -10.74
C LEU A 375 -11.36 -14.20 -11.36
N SER A 376 -12.64 -13.97 -11.04
CA SER A 376 -13.76 -14.65 -11.70
C SER A 376 -13.80 -14.29 -13.19
N GLN A 377 -13.53 -13.03 -13.53
CA GLN A 377 -13.40 -12.60 -14.93
C GLN A 377 -12.20 -13.26 -15.61
N VAL A 378 -11.05 -13.39 -14.93
CA VAL A 378 -9.90 -14.14 -15.45
C VAL A 378 -10.28 -15.58 -15.75
N LEU A 379 -10.95 -16.25 -14.81
CA LEU A 379 -11.37 -17.63 -14.96
C LEU A 379 -12.36 -17.80 -16.12
N LEU A 380 -13.30 -16.87 -16.28
CA LEU A 380 -14.21 -16.83 -17.42
C LEU A 380 -13.46 -16.73 -18.76
N ASN A 381 -12.49 -15.82 -18.86
CA ASN A 381 -11.69 -15.65 -20.08
C ASN A 381 -10.83 -16.89 -20.40
N VAL A 382 -10.30 -17.54 -19.36
CA VAL A 382 -9.59 -18.83 -19.48
C VAL A 382 -10.52 -19.90 -20.05
N TRP A 383 -11.73 -20.05 -19.51
CA TRP A 383 -12.70 -21.03 -20.02
C TRP A 383 -13.17 -20.72 -21.46
N LYS A 384 -13.37 -19.44 -21.81
CA LYS A 384 -13.68 -19.03 -23.19
C LYS A 384 -12.57 -19.50 -24.15
N THR A 385 -11.31 -19.28 -23.78
CA THR A 385 -10.15 -19.71 -24.57
C THR A 385 -10.05 -21.23 -24.68
N ILE A 386 -10.37 -21.97 -23.61
CA ILE A 386 -10.40 -23.44 -23.62
C ILE A 386 -11.45 -23.96 -24.60
N VAL A 387 -12.65 -23.36 -24.61
CA VAL A 387 -13.73 -23.70 -25.55
C VAL A 387 -13.30 -23.36 -26.99
N ASP A 388 -12.77 -22.17 -27.25
CA ASP A 388 -12.34 -21.74 -28.58
C ASP A 388 -11.24 -22.64 -29.17
N ASN A 389 -10.26 -23.01 -28.34
CA ASN A 389 -9.20 -23.95 -28.71
C ASN A 389 -9.76 -25.34 -29.03
N TYR A 390 -10.74 -25.81 -28.26
CA TYR A 390 -11.43 -27.08 -28.51
C TYR A 390 -12.21 -27.06 -29.83
N SER A 391 -12.99 -26.00 -30.07
CA SER A 391 -13.76 -25.85 -31.31
C SER A 391 -12.86 -25.76 -32.55
N SER A 392 -11.68 -25.16 -32.42
CA SER A 392 -10.73 -25.00 -33.53
C SER A 392 -9.92 -26.26 -33.83
N ASN A 393 -9.56 -27.03 -32.80
CA ASN A 393 -8.77 -28.26 -32.96
C ASN A 393 -9.08 -29.29 -31.85
N PRO A 394 -10.13 -30.12 -32.01
CA PRO A 394 -10.56 -31.06 -30.98
C PRO A 394 -9.51 -32.12 -30.64
N GLU A 395 -8.74 -32.58 -31.62
CA GLU A 395 -7.74 -33.65 -31.46
C GLU A 395 -6.51 -33.22 -30.63
N ASN A 396 -6.19 -31.92 -30.65
CA ASN A 396 -5.04 -31.36 -29.92
C ASN A 396 -5.43 -30.72 -28.58
N SER A 397 -6.70 -30.86 -28.20
CA SER A 397 -7.23 -30.29 -26.96
C SER A 397 -6.90 -31.21 -25.78
N ASN A 398 -6.13 -30.72 -24.80
CA ASN A 398 -5.68 -31.54 -23.67
C ASN A 398 -6.84 -31.81 -22.68
N SER A 399 -7.60 -32.87 -22.93
CA SER A 399 -8.76 -33.27 -22.11
C SER A 399 -8.41 -33.50 -20.63
N GLY A 400 -7.18 -33.98 -20.35
CA GLY A 400 -6.69 -34.18 -18.99
C GLY A 400 -6.54 -32.88 -18.21
N GLU A 401 -5.94 -31.86 -18.81
CA GLU A 401 -5.79 -30.54 -18.18
C GLU A 401 -7.15 -29.88 -17.90
N ARG A 402 -8.10 -29.98 -18.85
CA ARG A 402 -9.46 -29.48 -18.66
C ARG A 402 -10.18 -30.16 -17.50
N ALA A 403 -10.09 -31.49 -17.40
CA ALA A 403 -10.73 -32.26 -16.34
C ALA A 403 -10.13 -31.92 -14.95
N ILE A 404 -8.82 -31.70 -14.87
CA ILE A 404 -8.15 -31.24 -13.64
C ILE A 404 -8.71 -29.87 -13.24
N LEU A 405 -8.70 -28.89 -14.15
CA LEU A 405 -9.20 -27.55 -13.88
C LEU A 405 -10.68 -27.58 -13.45
N PHE A 406 -11.49 -28.37 -14.14
CA PHE A 406 -12.89 -28.58 -13.79
C PHE A 406 -13.03 -29.06 -12.34
N SER A 407 -12.29 -30.09 -11.94
CA SER A 407 -12.36 -30.65 -10.59
C SER A 407 -11.98 -29.65 -9.49
N GLN A 408 -11.07 -28.71 -9.78
CA GLN A 408 -10.62 -27.68 -8.85
C GLN A 408 -11.65 -26.56 -8.68
N VAL A 409 -12.38 -26.22 -9.75
CA VAL A 409 -13.34 -25.11 -9.75
C VAL A 409 -14.74 -25.55 -9.29
N LEU A 410 -15.16 -26.78 -9.60
CA LEU A 410 -16.55 -27.20 -9.45
C LEU A 410 -17.08 -26.99 -8.03
N MET A 411 -16.47 -27.64 -7.03
CA MET A 411 -16.99 -27.58 -5.66
C MET A 411 -17.02 -26.17 -5.09
N PRO A 412 -15.92 -25.39 -5.16
CA PRO A 412 -15.94 -24.01 -4.66
C PRO A 412 -16.91 -23.09 -5.43
N LEU A 413 -17.11 -23.32 -6.74
CA LEU A 413 -18.11 -22.59 -7.53
C LEU A 413 -19.53 -22.86 -7.04
N PHE A 414 -19.86 -24.13 -6.74
CA PHE A 414 -21.13 -24.52 -6.15
C PHE A 414 -21.39 -23.84 -4.80
N GLU A 415 -20.35 -23.72 -3.97
CA GLU A 415 -20.46 -23.05 -2.67
C GLU A 415 -20.86 -21.58 -2.81
N VAL A 416 -20.27 -20.84 -3.76
CA VAL A 416 -20.57 -19.41 -3.98
C VAL A 416 -21.93 -19.21 -4.66
N ILE A 417 -22.28 -20.05 -5.63
CA ILE A 417 -23.60 -20.01 -6.28
C ILE A 417 -24.72 -20.32 -5.29
N GLY A 418 -24.50 -21.25 -4.35
CA GLY A 418 -25.50 -21.61 -3.35
C GLY A 418 -25.78 -20.54 -2.28
N ILE A 419 -25.05 -19.42 -2.27
CA ILE A 419 -25.27 -18.33 -1.31
C ILE A 419 -26.53 -17.56 -1.71
N THR A 420 -27.48 -17.42 -0.78
CA THR A 420 -28.71 -16.67 -0.98
C THR A 420 -28.42 -15.20 -1.30
N ASN A 421 -29.09 -14.67 -2.31
CA ASN A 421 -28.86 -13.33 -2.84
C ASN A 421 -30.18 -12.63 -3.19
N ASP A 422 -30.75 -11.94 -2.20
CA ASP A 422 -31.95 -11.12 -2.35
C ASP A 422 -31.66 -9.80 -3.09
N GLU A 423 -30.44 -9.26 -2.95
CA GLU A 423 -29.98 -8.05 -3.66
C GLU A 423 -29.62 -8.32 -5.13
N LYS A 424 -29.60 -9.59 -5.56
CA LYS A 424 -29.33 -10.03 -6.94
C LYS A 424 -28.06 -9.37 -7.50
N GLY A 425 -28.08 -8.90 -8.76
CA GLY A 425 -26.93 -8.36 -9.48
C GLY A 425 -26.34 -7.05 -8.94
N ASP A 426 -27.00 -6.40 -7.98
CA ASP A 426 -26.60 -5.08 -7.47
C ASP A 426 -25.48 -5.14 -6.42
N CYS A 427 -25.13 -6.33 -5.93
CA CYS A 427 -24.09 -6.55 -4.92
C CYS A 427 -22.85 -7.30 -5.48
N PRO A 428 -21.70 -7.28 -4.78
CA PRO A 428 -20.51 -8.04 -5.20
C PRO A 428 -20.76 -9.54 -5.36
N LEU A 429 -21.60 -10.13 -4.51
CA LEU A 429 -22.01 -11.54 -4.62
C LEU A 429 -22.72 -11.81 -5.94
N GLY A 430 -23.70 -10.99 -6.30
CA GLY A 430 -24.44 -11.13 -7.55
C GLY A 430 -23.55 -11.07 -8.78
N LYS A 431 -22.61 -10.11 -8.81
CA LYS A 431 -21.65 -9.98 -9.93
C LYS A 431 -20.77 -11.23 -10.07
N VAL A 432 -20.28 -11.78 -8.97
CA VAL A 432 -19.49 -13.03 -8.99
C VAL A 432 -20.35 -14.20 -9.46
N GLN A 433 -21.59 -14.32 -8.96
CA GLN A 433 -22.53 -15.37 -9.36
C GLN A 433 -22.88 -15.30 -10.86
N MET A 434 -23.09 -14.12 -11.44
CA MET A 434 -23.33 -13.97 -12.89
C MET A 434 -22.14 -14.47 -13.72
N LEU A 435 -20.92 -14.12 -13.34
CA LEU A 435 -19.72 -14.65 -14.00
C LEU A 435 -19.63 -16.17 -13.89
N PHE A 436 -20.05 -16.73 -12.76
CA PHE A 436 -20.07 -18.18 -12.56
C PHE A 436 -21.15 -18.88 -13.38
N PHE A 437 -22.30 -18.25 -13.62
CA PHE A 437 -23.30 -18.75 -14.55
C PHE A 437 -22.74 -18.84 -15.98
N GLU A 438 -22.00 -17.83 -16.43
CA GLU A 438 -21.30 -17.90 -17.72
C GLU A 438 -20.26 -19.03 -17.76
N ILE A 439 -19.44 -19.17 -16.70
CA ILE A 439 -18.43 -20.25 -16.61
C ILE A 439 -19.10 -21.62 -16.66
N ILE A 440 -20.23 -21.81 -15.97
CA ILE A 440 -21.03 -23.05 -16.02
C ILE A 440 -21.45 -23.37 -17.46
N LYS A 441 -21.96 -22.39 -18.20
CA LYS A 441 -22.38 -22.60 -19.60
C LYS A 441 -21.19 -23.04 -20.45
N LEU A 442 -20.01 -22.44 -20.26
CA LEU A 442 -18.78 -22.84 -20.97
C LEU A 442 -18.31 -24.24 -20.57
N MET A 443 -18.38 -24.62 -19.30
CA MET A 443 -18.06 -26.00 -18.89
C MET A 443 -19.04 -27.00 -19.51
N ALA A 444 -20.31 -26.64 -19.58
CA ALA A 444 -21.37 -27.48 -20.13
C ALA A 444 -21.37 -27.59 -21.66
N THR A 445 -20.47 -26.91 -22.38
CA THR A 445 -20.22 -27.19 -23.82
C THR A 445 -19.50 -28.52 -24.03
N PHE A 446 -18.87 -29.06 -22.99
CA PHE A 446 -18.17 -30.34 -23.02
C PHE A 446 -19.08 -31.43 -22.46
N ASP A 447 -19.44 -32.42 -23.27
CA ASP A 447 -20.39 -33.48 -22.88
C ASP A 447 -19.94 -34.26 -21.63
N ASP A 448 -18.64 -34.47 -21.47
CA ASP A 448 -18.03 -35.14 -20.33
C ASP A 448 -18.15 -34.34 -19.02
N LEU A 449 -18.26 -33.01 -19.10
CA LEU A 449 -18.42 -32.12 -17.95
C LEU A 449 -19.88 -31.72 -17.70
N LYS A 450 -20.71 -31.64 -18.75
CA LYS A 450 -22.12 -31.21 -18.70
C LYS A 450 -22.91 -32.00 -17.67
N GLN A 451 -22.71 -33.31 -17.59
CA GLN A 451 -23.40 -34.16 -16.60
C GLN A 451 -23.03 -33.82 -15.15
N SER A 452 -21.78 -33.47 -14.89
CA SER A 452 -21.31 -33.11 -13.55
C SER A 452 -21.81 -31.74 -13.10
N VAL A 453 -21.97 -30.78 -14.03
CA VAL A 453 -22.52 -29.45 -13.70
C VAL A 453 -24.04 -29.47 -13.58
N LYS A 454 -24.73 -30.33 -14.35
CA LYS A 454 -26.18 -30.54 -14.31
C LYS A 454 -26.60 -31.40 -13.10
N SER A 455 -26.23 -30.99 -11.89
CA SER A 455 -26.68 -31.63 -10.65
C SER A 455 -28.07 -31.12 -10.25
N GLU A 456 -28.84 -31.93 -9.51
CA GLU A 456 -30.15 -31.51 -8.97
C GLU A 456 -30.04 -30.22 -8.13
N GLN A 457 -28.97 -30.10 -7.35
CA GLN A 457 -28.70 -28.91 -6.54
C GLN A 457 -28.52 -27.66 -7.41
N MET A 458 -27.72 -27.74 -8.49
CA MET A 458 -27.51 -26.61 -9.41
C MET A 458 -28.83 -26.19 -10.07
N LEU A 459 -29.59 -27.16 -10.56
CA LEU A 459 -30.88 -26.90 -11.20
C LEU A 459 -31.87 -26.25 -10.22
N SER A 460 -31.88 -26.68 -8.96
CA SER A 460 -32.71 -26.08 -7.92
C SER A 460 -32.32 -24.62 -7.66
N ILE A 461 -31.02 -24.33 -7.50
CA ILE A 461 -30.54 -22.96 -7.25
C ILE A 461 -30.86 -22.04 -8.44
N LEU A 462 -30.58 -22.48 -9.66
CA LEU A 462 -30.88 -21.71 -10.86
C LEU A 462 -32.39 -21.47 -11.04
N THR A 463 -33.23 -22.43 -10.68
CA THR A 463 -34.70 -22.27 -10.72
C THR A 463 -35.18 -21.22 -9.72
N GLU A 464 -34.60 -21.18 -8.53
CA GLU A 464 -34.90 -20.15 -7.54
C GLU A 464 -34.44 -18.76 -8.01
N PHE A 465 -33.21 -18.66 -8.51
CA PHE A 465 -32.65 -17.39 -9.00
C PHE A 465 -33.28 -16.89 -10.29
N ALA A 466 -33.82 -17.77 -11.14
CA ALA A 466 -34.57 -17.40 -12.34
C ALA A 466 -35.90 -16.69 -12.04
N GLN A 467 -36.31 -16.57 -10.76
CA GLN A 467 -37.51 -15.84 -10.38
C GLN A 467 -37.26 -14.33 -10.42
N GLY A 468 -37.79 -13.66 -11.44
CA GLY A 468 -37.76 -12.20 -11.56
C GLY A 468 -37.69 -11.74 -13.02
N GLU A 469 -37.57 -10.42 -13.20
CA GLU A 469 -37.44 -9.77 -14.51
C GLU A 469 -36.11 -8.99 -14.66
N ASP A 470 -35.27 -9.01 -13.62
CA ASP A 470 -33.96 -8.37 -13.66
C ASP A 470 -32.91 -9.19 -14.44
N GLU A 471 -31.80 -8.55 -14.78
CA GLU A 471 -30.71 -9.14 -15.57
C GLU A 471 -30.14 -10.41 -14.93
N PHE A 472 -30.05 -10.45 -13.60
CA PHE A 472 -29.55 -11.59 -12.86
C PHE A 472 -30.48 -12.80 -13.01
N ALA A 473 -31.79 -12.59 -12.82
CA ALA A 473 -32.79 -13.64 -13.00
C ALA A 473 -32.83 -14.15 -14.45
N GLN A 474 -32.72 -13.25 -15.42
CA GLN A 474 -32.64 -13.63 -16.83
C GLN A 474 -31.40 -14.49 -17.12
N GLU A 475 -30.25 -14.15 -16.56
CA GLU A 475 -29.01 -14.90 -16.78
C GLU A 475 -29.04 -16.28 -16.10
N ALA A 476 -29.65 -16.38 -14.91
CA ALA A 476 -29.92 -17.66 -14.25
C ALA A 476 -30.88 -18.53 -15.08
N ALA A 477 -31.95 -17.95 -15.63
CA ALA A 477 -32.89 -18.65 -16.51
C ALA A 477 -32.22 -19.15 -17.80
N ASN A 478 -31.41 -18.30 -18.46
CA ASN A 478 -30.63 -18.67 -19.64
C ASN A 478 -29.69 -19.85 -19.35
N THR A 479 -29.06 -19.85 -18.18
CA THR A 479 -28.15 -20.92 -17.76
C THR A 479 -28.90 -22.21 -17.46
N LEU A 480 -30.07 -22.13 -16.82
CA LEU A 480 -30.95 -23.27 -16.60
C LEU A 480 -31.40 -23.90 -17.92
N GLU A 481 -31.84 -23.07 -18.88
CA GLU A 481 -32.25 -23.54 -20.21
C GLU A 481 -31.07 -24.24 -20.92
N PHE A 482 -29.88 -23.65 -20.88
CA PHE A 482 -28.68 -24.23 -21.48
C PHE A 482 -28.34 -25.62 -20.94
N LEU A 483 -28.42 -25.82 -19.61
CA LEU A 483 -28.14 -27.10 -18.97
C LEU A 483 -29.23 -28.15 -19.22
N THR A 484 -30.48 -27.71 -19.39
CA THR A 484 -31.64 -28.61 -19.55
C THR A 484 -31.88 -29.00 -21.00
N LYS A 485 -31.41 -28.21 -21.96
CA LYS A 485 -31.50 -28.52 -23.40
C LYS A 485 -30.84 -29.86 -23.72
N GLU A 486 -31.65 -30.76 -24.29
CA GLU A 486 -31.26 -32.11 -24.73
C GLU A 486 -30.17 -32.07 -25.80
#